data_AF-H3ZKB4-F1
#
_entry.id   AF-H3ZKB4-F1
#
_cell.length_a   1.000
_cell.length_b   1.000
_cell.length_c   1.000
_cell.angle_alpha   90.00
_cell.angle_beta   90.00
_cell.angle_gamma   90.00
#
_symmetry.space_group_name_H-M   'P 1'
#
loop_
_entity.id
_entity.type
_entity.pdbx_description
1 polymer ?
#
loop_
_entity_poly.entity_id
_entity_poly.type
_entity_poly.pdbx_seq_one_letter_code
_entity_poly.pdbx_strand_id
1 'polypeptide(L)'
;MIIMPYLDTTPSKIIKSKDFLLIVLGFTVLCIFRVFHPHPHIKDTSSKAFYEALIGYTVINAFLIFLYELLVNAFSKGDEFNKALPYEKWLVRLLAIVFLDFWLALPKDDSWLILIPWLSGIVSAYYHAKLRLRKVYLA
;
A
#
# COMPACT_ATOMS: atom_id res chain seq x y z
N MET A 1 -26.50 -13.88 -5.66
CA MET A 1 -25.48 -12.92 -5.20
C MET A 1 -26.17 -11.56 -5.07
N ILE A 2 -26.49 -11.11 -3.86
CA ILE A 2 -27.11 -9.81 -3.65
C ILE A 2 -26.02 -8.76 -3.83
N ILE A 3 -26.09 -7.96 -4.89
CA ILE A 3 -25.20 -6.81 -5.08
C ILE A 3 -25.70 -5.74 -4.11
N MET A 4 -25.11 -5.68 -2.91
CA MET A 4 -25.34 -4.54 -2.02
C MET A 4 -24.79 -3.29 -2.71
N PRO A 5 -25.61 -2.27 -3.01
CA PRO A 5 -25.10 -1.07 -3.64
C PRO A 5 -24.29 -0.31 -2.60
N TYR A 6 -22.98 -0.29 -2.76
CA TYR A 6 -22.10 0.55 -1.96
C TYR A 6 -22.07 1.96 -2.56
N LEU A 7 -22.24 2.98 -1.71
CA LEU A 7 -22.12 4.37 -2.14
C LEU A 7 -20.72 4.90 -1.80
N ASP A 8 -19.96 5.23 -2.84
CA ASP A 8 -18.65 5.85 -2.69
C ASP A 8 -18.77 7.29 -2.20
N THR A 9 -17.88 7.66 -1.27
CA THR A 9 -17.74 9.04 -0.81
C THR A 9 -17.01 9.88 -1.88
N THR A 10 -17.33 11.17 -1.98
CA THR A 10 -16.70 12.06 -2.96
C THR A 10 -15.18 12.19 -2.71
N PRO A 11 -14.35 12.27 -3.78
CA PRO A 11 -12.89 12.34 -3.65
C PRO A 11 -12.43 13.48 -2.72
N SER A 12 -13.08 14.65 -2.81
CA SER A 12 -12.79 15.82 -1.96
C SER A 12 -12.95 15.53 -0.45
N LYS A 13 -13.95 14.72 -0.07
CA LYS A 13 -14.14 14.32 1.33
C LYS A 13 -13.07 13.31 1.79
N ILE A 14 -12.64 12.42 0.89
CA ILE A 14 -11.60 11.42 1.19
C ILE A 14 -10.26 12.12 1.47
N ILE A 15 -9.80 13.00 0.57
CA ILE A 15 -8.50 13.67 0.69
C ILE A 15 -8.43 14.66 1.87
N LYS A 16 -9.58 15.13 2.36
CA LYS A 16 -9.69 16.01 3.54
C LYS A 16 -9.93 15.23 4.84
N SER A 17 -10.09 13.90 4.77
CA SER A 17 -10.32 13.08 5.96
C SER A 17 -9.06 13.00 6.82
N LYS A 18 -9.25 12.96 8.15
CA LYS A 18 -8.14 12.80 9.09
C LYS A 18 -7.36 11.50 8.84
N ASP A 19 -8.08 10.42 8.50
CA ASP A 19 -7.48 9.12 8.23
C ASP A 19 -6.54 9.16 7.02
N PHE A 20 -6.98 9.75 5.90
CA PHE A 20 -6.13 9.93 4.73
C PHE A 20 -4.86 10.73 5.06
N LEU A 21 -5.02 11.88 5.72
CA LEU A 21 -3.89 12.74 6.07
C LEU A 21 -2.90 12.04 7.01
N LEU A 22 -3.40 11.29 8.00
CA LEU A 22 -2.56 10.58 8.96
C LEU A 22 -1.78 9.43 8.31
N ILE A 23 -2.43 8.67 7.41
CA ILE A 23 -1.77 7.58 6.67
C ILE A 23 -0.74 8.14 5.68
N VAL A 24 -1.08 9.21 4.95
CA VAL A 24 -0.13 9.89 4.04
C VAL A 24 1.07 10.43 4.81
N LEU A 25 0.85 11.03 5.99
CA LEU A 25 1.94 11.48 6.85
C LEU A 25 2.84 10.31 7.26
N GLY A 26 2.24 9.17 7.69
CA GLY A 26 2.97 7.97 8.03
C GLY A 26 3.86 7.47 6.89
N PHE A 27 3.31 7.29 5.69
CA PHE A 27 4.09 6.91 4.50
C PHE A 27 5.16 7.93 4.15
N THR A 28 4.86 9.22 4.24
CA THR A 28 5.82 10.29 3.96
C THR A 28 7.01 10.24 4.93
N VAL A 29 6.76 10.06 6.23
CA VAL A 29 7.81 9.93 7.24
C VAL A 29 8.66 8.68 6.98
N LEU A 30 8.04 7.54 6.66
CA LEU A 30 8.76 6.31 6.31
C LEU A 30 9.65 6.49 5.06
N CYS A 31 9.15 7.17 4.03
CA CYS A 31 9.91 7.46 2.83
C CYS A 31 11.09 8.40 3.12
N ILE A 32 10.87 9.48 3.86
CA ILE A 32 11.93 10.41 4.27
C ILE A 32 13.02 9.68 5.07
N PHE A 33 12.62 8.88 6.05
CA PHE A 33 13.56 8.08 6.85
C PHE A 33 14.44 7.20 5.95
N ARG A 34 13.84 6.57 4.95
CA ARG A 34 14.55 5.67 4.03
C ARG A 34 15.49 6.39 3.06
N VAL A 35 15.18 7.62 2.65
CA VAL A 35 16.13 8.46 1.88
C VAL A 35 17.40 8.71 2.67
N PHE A 36 17.29 8.94 3.98
CA PHE A 36 18.46 9.12 4.86
C PHE A 36 19.18 7.81 5.20
N HIS A 37 18.49 6.67 5.05
CA HIS A 37 19.01 5.34 5.36
C HIS A 37 18.73 4.39 4.18
N PRO A 38 19.36 4.61 3.00
CA PRO A 38 19.14 3.77 1.83
C PRO A 38 19.70 2.36 2.07
N HIS A 39 19.43 1.45 1.14
CA HIS A 39 19.92 0.08 1.24
C HIS A 39 21.45 0.04 1.23
N PRO A 40 22.10 -0.62 2.22
CA PRO A 40 23.55 -0.51 2.43
C PRO A 40 24.39 -1.11 1.29
N HIS A 41 23.84 -2.10 0.58
CA HIS A 41 24.56 -2.87 -0.45
C HIS A 41 24.11 -2.58 -1.88
N ILE A 42 23.12 -1.71 -2.09
CA ILE A 42 22.64 -1.36 -3.43
C ILE A 42 23.08 0.06 -3.73
N LYS A 43 24.04 0.18 -4.66
CA LYS A 43 24.57 1.48 -5.06
C LYS A 43 23.60 2.22 -5.97
N ASP A 44 23.21 1.57 -7.06
CA ASP A 44 22.38 2.13 -8.12
C ASP A 44 21.50 1.04 -8.78
N THR A 45 20.61 1.50 -9.64
CA THR A 45 19.65 0.68 -10.42
C THR A 45 20.27 -0.18 -11.52
N SER A 46 21.53 0.05 -11.88
CA SER A 46 22.24 -0.76 -12.89
C SER A 46 22.79 -2.07 -12.29
N SER A 47 22.91 -2.12 -10.96
CA SER A 47 23.45 -3.28 -10.27
C SER A 47 22.52 -4.48 -10.31
N LYS A 48 23.09 -5.68 -10.52
CA LYS A 48 22.36 -6.95 -10.40
C LYS A 48 21.71 -7.11 -9.01
N ALA A 49 22.40 -6.63 -7.98
CA ALA A 49 21.92 -6.67 -6.60
C ALA A 49 20.59 -5.93 -6.40
N PHE A 50 20.33 -4.85 -7.14
CA PHE A 50 19.05 -4.14 -7.10
C PHE A 50 17.90 -5.06 -7.54
N TYR A 51 18.03 -5.72 -8.68
CA TYR A 51 16.98 -6.61 -9.22
C TYR A 51 16.82 -7.88 -8.38
N GLU A 52 17.92 -8.45 -7.88
CA GLU A 52 17.86 -9.60 -6.97
C GLU A 52 17.13 -9.24 -5.67
N ALA A 53 17.43 -8.08 -5.09
CA ALA A 53 16.73 -7.58 -3.91
C ALA A 53 15.24 -7.31 -4.22
N LEU A 54 14.94 -6.67 -5.35
CA LEU A 54 13.57 -6.37 -5.75
C LEU A 54 12.74 -7.66 -5.88
N ILE A 55 13.23 -8.65 -6.62
CA ILE A 55 12.56 -9.94 -6.78
C ILE A 55 12.40 -10.65 -5.43
N GLY A 56 13.46 -10.68 -4.62
CA GLY A 56 13.44 -11.30 -3.30
C GLY A 56 12.39 -10.65 -2.39
N TYR A 57 12.35 -9.33 -2.34
CA TYR A 57 11.33 -8.59 -1.58
C TYR A 57 9.93 -8.81 -2.13
N THR A 58 9.73 -8.81 -3.45
CA THR A 58 8.42 -9.07 -4.06
C THR A 58 7.86 -10.41 -3.60
N VAL A 59 8.65 -11.48 -3.65
CA VAL A 59 8.21 -12.83 -3.25
C VAL A 59 7.84 -12.86 -1.76
N ILE A 60 8.70 -12.29 -0.90
CA ILE A 60 8.48 -12.28 0.55
C ILE A 60 7.26 -11.42 0.91
N ASN A 61 7.17 -10.20 0.38
CA ASN A 61 6.10 -9.26 0.66
C ASN A 61 4.75 -9.77 0.14
N ALA A 62 4.72 -10.35 -1.06
CA ALA A 62 3.52 -11.00 -1.57
C ALA A 62 3.07 -12.12 -0.61
N PHE A 63 3.98 -13.02 -0.24
CA PHE A 63 3.68 -14.09 0.71
C PHE A 63 3.13 -13.56 2.03
N LEU A 64 3.78 -12.56 2.62
CA LEU A 64 3.35 -11.96 3.90
C LEU A 64 1.98 -11.29 3.80
N ILE A 65 1.70 -10.55 2.71
CA ILE A 65 0.41 -9.89 2.50
C ILE A 65 -0.71 -10.93 2.36
N PHE A 66 -0.51 -11.97 1.54
CA PHE A 66 -1.52 -13.02 1.39
C PHE A 66 -1.71 -13.83 2.67
N LEU A 67 -0.63 -14.11 3.42
CA LEU A 67 -0.70 -14.79 4.70
C LEU A 67 -1.48 -13.97 5.73
N TYR A 68 -1.18 -12.66 5.82
CA TYR A 68 -1.91 -11.74 6.70
C TYR A 68 -3.40 -11.74 6.39
N GLU A 69 -3.79 -11.62 5.11
CA GLU A 69 -5.20 -11.66 4.72
C GLU A 69 -5.86 -13.00 5.06
N LEU A 70 -5.16 -14.13 4.85
CA LEU A 70 -5.67 -15.45 5.21
C LEU A 70 -5.97 -15.53 6.71
N LEU A 71 -5.05 -15.04 7.55
CA LEU A 71 -5.21 -15.00 9.00
C LEU A 71 -6.34 -14.07 9.42
N VAL A 72 -6.42 -12.87 8.84
CA VAL A 72 -7.49 -11.90 9.14
C VAL A 72 -8.86 -12.45 8.73
N ASN A 73 -8.97 -13.13 7.59
CA ASN A 73 -10.22 -13.76 7.18
C ASN A 73 -10.60 -14.95 8.07
N ALA A 74 -9.62 -15.71 8.56
CA ALA A 74 -9.87 -16.85 9.44
C ALA A 74 -10.27 -16.42 10.87
N PHE A 75 -9.70 -15.33 11.39
CA PHE A 75 -9.82 -14.95 12.80
C PHE A 75 -10.58 -13.65 13.07
N SER A 76 -10.86 -12.81 12.08
CA SER A 76 -11.61 -11.56 12.29
C SER A 76 -13.06 -11.65 11.77
N LYS A 77 -14.00 -11.15 12.58
CA LYS A 77 -15.39 -10.95 12.17
C LYS A 77 -15.55 -9.52 11.65
N GLY A 78 -15.30 -9.32 10.36
CA GLY A 78 -15.64 -8.08 9.66
C GLY A 78 -14.49 -7.10 9.51
N ASP A 79 -13.64 -7.33 8.52
CA ASP A 79 -12.64 -6.37 8.07
C ASP A 79 -13.29 -5.29 7.17
N GLU A 80 -12.80 -4.05 7.24
CA GLU A 80 -13.13 -2.98 6.28
C GLU A 80 -12.80 -3.40 4.84
N PHE A 81 -11.81 -4.28 4.67
CA PHE A 81 -11.49 -4.93 3.41
C PHE A 81 -12.64 -5.76 2.83
N ASN A 82 -13.60 -6.22 3.65
CA ASN A 82 -14.78 -6.92 3.14
C ASN A 82 -15.73 -6.01 2.35
N LYS A 83 -15.64 -4.68 2.55
CA LYS A 83 -16.39 -3.68 1.77
C LYS A 83 -15.73 -3.37 0.41
N ALA A 84 -14.53 -3.88 0.17
CA ALA A 84 -13.78 -3.64 -1.05
C ALA A 84 -14.24 -4.53 -2.19
N LEU A 85 -14.35 -3.96 -3.39
CA LEU A 85 -14.59 -4.72 -4.61
C LEU A 85 -13.35 -5.58 -4.93
N PRO A 86 -13.49 -6.73 -5.62
CA PRO A 86 -12.37 -7.62 -5.89
C PRO A 86 -11.15 -6.95 -6.54
N TYR A 87 -11.36 -6.01 -7.47
CA TYR A 87 -10.27 -5.26 -8.11
C TYR A 87 -9.60 -4.26 -7.15
N GLU A 88 -10.34 -3.67 -6.21
CA GLU A 88 -9.79 -2.75 -5.21
C GLU A 88 -8.88 -3.51 -4.23
N LYS A 89 -9.25 -4.74 -3.86
CA LYS A 89 -8.39 -5.62 -3.05
C LYS A 89 -7.07 -5.90 -3.77
N TRP A 90 -7.14 -6.29 -5.04
CA TRP A 90 -5.94 -6.53 -5.86
C TRP A 90 -5.07 -5.29 -5.98
N LEU A 91 -5.68 -4.13 -6.23
CA LEU A 91 -4.94 -2.88 -6.33
C LEU A 91 -4.21 -2.54 -5.03
N VAL A 92 -4.86 -2.63 -3.87
CA VAL A 92 -4.23 -2.36 -2.58
C VAL A 92 -3.06 -3.33 -2.31
N ARG A 93 -3.22 -4.62 -2.64
CA ARG A 93 -2.11 -5.60 -2.53
C ARG A 93 -0.92 -5.21 -3.39
N LEU A 94 -1.16 -4.89 -4.66
CA LEU A 94 -0.11 -4.50 -5.60
C LEU A 94 0.59 -3.22 -5.14
N LEU A 95 -0.16 -2.24 -4.65
CA LEU A 95 0.41 -1.00 -4.14
C LEU A 95 1.24 -1.22 -2.88
N ALA A 96 0.81 -2.11 -1.98
CA ALA A 96 1.57 -2.48 -0.79
C ALA A 96 2.86 -3.24 -1.14
N ILE A 97 2.81 -4.16 -2.10
CA ILE A 97 3.99 -4.85 -2.63
C ILE A 97 4.96 -3.84 -3.23
N VAL A 98 4.50 -3.01 -4.17
CA VAL A 98 5.33 -1.97 -4.82
C VAL A 98 5.90 -0.99 -3.78
N PHE A 99 5.11 -0.61 -2.77
CA PHE A 99 5.58 0.21 -1.67
C PHE A 99 6.77 -0.45 -0.97
N LEU A 100 6.59 -1.67 -0.46
CA LEU A 100 7.59 -2.35 0.34
C LEU A 100 8.84 -2.70 -0.47
N ASP A 101 8.66 -3.17 -1.70
CA ASP A 101 9.75 -3.60 -2.58
C ASP A 101 10.71 -2.44 -2.88
N PHE A 102 10.19 -1.30 -3.35
CA PHE A 102 11.02 -0.15 -3.67
C PHE A 102 11.49 0.61 -2.43
N TRP A 103 10.71 0.60 -1.34
CA TRP A 103 11.15 1.18 -0.07
C TRP A 103 12.33 0.39 0.50
N LEU A 104 12.27 -0.94 0.52
CA LEU A 104 13.37 -1.78 1.00
C LEU A 104 14.55 -1.78 0.03
N ALA A 105 14.33 -1.81 -1.28
CA ALA A 105 15.40 -1.85 -2.27
C ALA A 105 15.99 -0.48 -2.62
N LEU A 106 15.63 0.60 -1.91
CA LEU A 106 16.04 1.96 -2.27
C LEU A 106 17.58 2.06 -2.40
N PRO A 107 18.11 2.32 -3.62
CA PRO A 107 19.54 2.48 -3.85
C PRO A 107 20.08 3.78 -3.25
N LYS A 108 21.40 3.81 -3.00
CA LYS A 108 22.08 4.98 -2.43
C LYS A 108 22.15 6.16 -3.40
N ASP A 109 22.49 5.91 -4.66
CA ASP A 109 22.77 6.95 -5.65
C ASP A 109 21.52 7.37 -6.44
N ASP A 110 20.49 6.51 -6.48
CA ASP A 110 19.21 6.75 -7.19
C ASP A 110 18.06 7.04 -6.19
N SER A 111 18.28 7.96 -5.25
CA SER A 111 17.31 8.27 -4.17
C SER A 111 15.95 8.78 -4.67
N TRP A 112 15.90 9.30 -5.90
CA TRP A 112 14.66 9.74 -6.56
C TRP A 112 13.64 8.60 -6.72
N LEU A 113 14.08 7.34 -6.71
CA LEU A 113 13.20 6.17 -6.73
C LEU A 113 12.26 6.08 -5.53
N ILE A 114 12.53 6.81 -4.44
CA ILE A 114 11.60 6.91 -3.30
C ILE A 114 10.22 7.47 -3.69
N LEU A 115 10.11 8.15 -4.83
CA LEU A 115 8.84 8.62 -5.35
C LEU A 115 7.89 7.47 -5.67
N ILE A 116 8.40 6.31 -6.09
CA ILE A 116 7.59 5.12 -6.39
C ILE A 116 6.83 4.64 -5.14
N PRO A 117 7.50 4.30 -4.02
CA PRO A 117 6.81 3.91 -2.80
C PRO A 117 6.00 5.08 -2.21
N TRP A 118 6.46 6.32 -2.31
CA TRP A 118 5.66 7.44 -1.80
C TRP A 118 4.30 7.58 -2.52
N LEU A 119 4.30 7.52 -3.86
CA LEU A 119 3.07 7.56 -4.65
C LEU A 119 2.19 6.34 -4.39
N SER A 120 2.76 5.13 -4.34
CA SER A 120 1.97 3.92 -4.05
C SER A 120 1.36 3.96 -2.64
N GLY A 121 2.06 4.55 -1.67
CA GLY A 121 1.56 4.84 -0.32
C GLY A 121 0.39 5.82 -0.32
N ILE A 122 0.47 6.91 -1.08
CA ILE A 122 -0.63 7.89 -1.22
C ILE A 122 -1.88 7.23 -1.83
N VAL A 123 -1.71 6.45 -2.90
CA VAL A 123 -2.83 5.77 -3.54
C VAL A 123 -3.43 4.73 -2.59
N SER A 124 -2.59 3.96 -1.87
CA SER A 124 -3.06 3.04 -0.82
C SER A 124 -3.85 3.76 0.28
N ALA A 125 -3.37 4.92 0.75
CA ALA A 125 -4.05 5.74 1.74
C ALA A 125 -5.42 6.21 1.25
N TYR A 126 -5.51 6.60 -0.02
CA TYR A 126 -6.77 6.99 -0.65
C TYR A 126 -7.78 5.84 -0.64
N TYR A 127 -7.37 4.64 -1.09
CA TYR A 127 -8.27 3.49 -1.11
C TYR A 127 -8.67 3.03 0.29
N HIS A 128 -7.76 3.08 1.26
CA HIS A 128 -8.10 2.76 2.64
C HIS A 128 -9.16 3.73 3.19
N ALA A 129 -8.92 5.05 3.08
CA ALA A 129 -9.88 6.05 3.53
C ALA A 129 -11.21 5.98 2.75
N LYS A 130 -11.17 5.67 1.45
CA LYS A 130 -12.35 5.43 0.61
C LYS A 130 -13.20 4.29 1.16
N LEU A 131 -12.59 3.13 1.43
CA LEU A 131 -13.27 1.93 1.92
C LEU A 131 -13.86 2.12 3.31
N ARG A 132 -13.16 2.86 4.17
CA ARG A 132 -13.64 3.19 5.52
C ARG A 132 -14.86 4.11 5.50
N LEU A 133 -14.85 5.12 4.61
CA LEU A 133 -15.95 6.08 4.44
C LEU A 133 -17.10 5.54 3.57
N ARG A 134 -16.95 4.38 2.95
CA ARG A 134 -17.96 3.76 2.09
C ARG A 134 -19.17 3.34 2.93
N LYS A 135 -20.35 3.81 2.52
CA LYS A 135 -21.63 3.46 3.17
C LYS A 135 -22.25 2.23 2.52
N VAL A 136 -22.79 1.35 3.35
CA VAL A 136 -23.62 0.22 2.93
C VAL A 136 -25.06 0.72 2.81
N TYR A 137 -25.69 0.53 1.66
CA TYR A 137 -27.12 0.78 1.52
C TYR A 137 -27.88 -0.39 2.16
N LEU A 138 -28.51 -0.15 3.31
CA LEU A 138 -29.55 -1.02 3.84
C LEU A 138 -30.85 -0.56 3.18
N ALA A 139 -31.25 -1.23 2.11
CA ALA A 139 -32.61 -1.13 1.57
C ALA A 139 -33.55 -2.00 2.41
#